data_AF-A0A1Z9SP25-F1
#
_entry.id   AF-A0A1Z9SP25-F1
#
_cell.length_a   1.000
_cell.length_b   1.000
_cell.length_c   1.000
_cell.angle_alpha   90.00
_cell.angle_beta   90.00
_cell.angle_gamma   90.00
#
_symmetry.space_group_name_H-M   'P 1'
#
loop_
_entity.id
_entity.type
_entity.pdbx_description
1 polymer ?
#
loop_
_entity_poly.entity_id
_entity_poly.type
_entity_poly.pdbx_seq_one_letter_code
_entity_poly.pdbx_strand_id
1 'polypeptide(L)' 'MSQAPFPYDDLWDALARVFDAFGLDRCMWGTDWTRAMEIINYAQGVEPFRMTDRLSPDEREILMGGSLQRIYDWSPRPNQ' A
#
# COMPACT_ATOMS: atom_id res chain seq x y z
N MET A 1 -0.92 5.03 -15.17
CA MET A 1 -2.13 5.26 -14.35
C MET A 1 -3.09 4.13 -14.64
N SER A 2 -3.85 3.68 -13.63
CA SER A 2 -4.91 2.69 -13.82
C SER A 2 -5.88 3.14 -14.93
N GLN A 3 -6.34 2.19 -15.73
CA GLN A 3 -7.39 2.38 -16.73
C GLN A 3 -8.72 1.76 -16.27
N ALA A 4 -8.71 0.97 -15.20
CA ALA A 4 -9.91 0.43 -14.57
C ALA A 4 -10.59 1.47 -13.67
N PRO A 5 -11.92 1.41 -13.49
CA PRO A 5 -12.58 2.19 -12.44
C PRO A 5 -12.12 1.75 -11.05
N PHE A 6 -12.36 2.59 -10.04
CA PHE A 6 -12.16 2.21 -8.63
C PHE A 6 -12.83 0.85 -8.32
N PRO A 7 -12.15 -0.11 -7.66
CA PRO A 7 -10.92 0.04 -6.87
C PRO A 7 -9.60 -0.18 -7.64
N TYR A 8 -9.60 -0.02 -8.98
CA TYR A 8 -8.41 -0.06 -9.83
C TYR A 8 -7.78 -1.45 -9.93
N ASP A 9 -8.57 -2.47 -10.27
CA ASP A 9 -8.14 -3.88 -10.26
C ASP A 9 -6.90 -4.16 -11.12
N ASP A 10 -6.68 -3.37 -12.17
CA ASP A 10 -5.52 -3.47 -13.07
C ASP A 10 -4.19 -3.00 -12.45
N LEU A 11 -4.22 -2.35 -11.28
CA LEU A 11 -3.03 -1.95 -10.54
C LEU A 11 -2.26 -3.17 -10.01
N TRP A 12 -2.98 -4.23 -9.64
CA TRP A 12 -2.44 -5.35 -8.86
C TRP A 12 -1.42 -6.19 -9.61
N ASP A 13 -1.53 -6.31 -10.92
CA ASP A 13 -0.56 -7.07 -11.71
C ASP A 13 0.79 -6.37 -11.75
N ALA A 14 0.83 -5.05 -11.72
CA ALA A 14 2.07 -4.29 -11.61
C ALA A 14 2.66 -4.38 -10.20
N LEU A 15 1.81 -4.28 -9.17
CA LEU A 15 2.23 -4.41 -7.78
C LEU A 15 2.77 -5.82 -7.46
N ALA A 16 2.11 -6.87 -7.95
CA ALA A 16 2.54 -8.26 -7.75
C ALA A 16 3.97 -8.48 -8.26
N ARG A 17 4.32 -7.95 -9.44
CA ARG A 17 5.70 -8.01 -9.95
C ARG A 17 6.73 -7.34 -9.04
N VAL A 18 6.35 -6.25 -8.38
CA VAL A 18 7.22 -5.56 -7.41
C VAL A 18 7.36 -6.42 -6.15
N PHE A 19 6.26 -6.96 -5.64
CA PHE A 19 6.28 -7.80 -4.44
C PHE A 19 7.08 -9.08 -4.67
N ASP A 20 6.91 -9.75 -5.82
CA ASP A 20 7.65 -10.95 -6.20
C ASP A 20 9.16 -10.69 -6.34
N ALA A 21 9.54 -9.51 -6.86
CA ALA A 21 10.93 -9.17 -7.09
C ALA A 21 11.68 -8.76 -5.81
N PHE A 22 11.01 -8.02 -4.90
CA PHE A 22 11.67 -7.42 -3.74
C PHE A 22 11.37 -8.13 -2.42
N GLY A 23 10.30 -8.91 -2.34
CA GLY A 23 9.72 -9.37 -1.09
C GLY A 23 8.91 -8.28 -0.39
N LEU A 24 7.76 -8.66 0.18
CA LEU A 24 6.85 -7.71 0.82
C LEU A 24 7.45 -7.06 2.07
N ASP A 25 8.41 -7.72 2.71
CA ASP A 25 9.19 -7.22 3.85
C ASP A 25 10.06 -5.99 3.50
N ARG A 26 10.28 -5.75 2.19
CA ARG A 26 11.04 -4.64 1.62
C ARG A 26 10.16 -3.62 0.89
N CYS A 27 8.85 -3.78 0.91
CA CYS A 27 7.88 -2.85 0.32
C CYS A 27 7.10 -2.12 1.42
N MET A 28 6.71 -0.87 1.14
CA MET A 28 5.83 -0.08 2.00
C MET A 28 4.85 0.73 1.15
N TRP A 29 3.62 0.90 1.65
CA TRP A 29 2.66 1.80 1.04
C TRP A 29 2.95 3.25 1.44
N GLY A 30 2.77 4.18 0.50
CA GLY A 30 2.88 5.62 0.72
C GLY A 30 1.99 6.38 -0.27
N THR A 31 1.40 7.49 0.18
CA THR A 31 0.38 8.22 -0.58
C THR A 31 0.93 9.07 -1.72
N ASP A 32 2.17 9.54 -1.57
CA ASP A 32 2.71 10.64 -2.38
C ASP A 32 1.74 11.83 -2.47
N TRP A 33 1.12 12.20 -1.34
CA TRP A 33 -0.07 13.05 -1.27
C TRP A 33 0.04 14.37 -2.05
N THR A 34 1.16 15.06 -1.96
CA THR A 34 1.37 16.35 -2.65
C THR A 34 1.41 16.22 -4.17
N ARG A 35 1.63 15.01 -4.71
CA ARG A 35 1.55 14.69 -6.14
C ARG A 35 0.21 14.06 -6.52
N ALA A 36 -0.37 13.27 -5.63
CA ALA A 36 -1.59 12.52 -5.89
C ALA A 36 -2.88 13.36 -5.75
N MET A 37 -2.86 14.42 -4.94
CA MET A 37 -4.08 15.19 -4.60
C MET A 37 -4.78 15.88 -5.78
N GLU A 38 -4.09 16.08 -6.90
CA GLU A 38 -4.70 16.61 -8.14
C GLU A 38 -5.45 15.54 -8.95
N ILE A 39 -5.22 14.25 -8.66
CA ILE A 39 -5.70 13.11 -9.43
C ILE A 39 -6.76 12.32 -8.64
N ILE A 40 -6.54 12.11 -7.34
CA ILE A 40 -7.40 11.33 -6.45
C ILE A 40 -7.49 11.95 -5.06
N ASN A 41 -8.58 11.68 -4.36
CA ASN A 41 -8.67 11.97 -2.93
C ASN A 41 -8.00 10.88 -2.08
N TYR A 42 -7.81 11.13 -0.78
CA TYR A 42 -7.09 10.23 0.12
C TYR A 42 -7.74 8.83 0.19
N ALA A 43 -9.07 8.78 0.30
CA ALA A 43 -9.80 7.52 0.37
C ALA A 43 -9.59 6.68 -0.91
N GLN A 44 -9.65 7.31 -2.07
CA GLN A 44 -9.35 6.66 -3.35
C GLN A 44 -7.92 6.11 -3.42
N GLY A 45 -6.95 6.72 -2.74
CA GLY A 45 -5.56 6.24 -2.69
C GLY A 45 -5.31 5.09 -1.72
N VAL A 46 -6.02 5.07 -0.58
CA VAL A 46 -5.78 4.08 0.49
C VAL A 46 -6.71 2.87 0.42
N GLU A 47 -7.99 3.07 0.06
CA GLU A 47 -9.00 2.01 0.15
C GLU A 47 -8.73 0.80 -0.76
N PRO A 48 -8.16 0.92 -1.97
CA PRO A 48 -7.78 -0.26 -2.76
C PRO A 48 -6.88 -1.22 -1.98
N PHE A 49 -5.90 -0.68 -1.24
CA PHE A 49 -4.98 -1.47 -0.41
C PHE A 49 -5.63 -2.01 0.87
N ARG A 50 -6.70 -1.37 1.36
CA ARG A 50 -7.46 -1.84 2.51
C ARG A 50 -8.46 -2.93 2.17
N MET A 51 -9.07 -2.87 0.98
CA MET A 51 -10.19 -3.75 0.61
C MET A 51 -9.78 -4.97 -0.22
N THR A 52 -8.56 -5.01 -0.75
CA THR A 52 -8.09 -6.09 -1.62
C THR A 52 -8.15 -7.47 -0.95
N ASP A 53 -8.46 -8.49 -1.75
CA ASP A 53 -8.34 -9.91 -1.42
C ASP A 53 -7.09 -10.55 -2.06
N ARG A 54 -6.32 -9.77 -2.84
CA ARG A 54 -5.07 -10.20 -3.49
C ARG A 54 -3.91 -10.37 -2.52
N LEU A 55 -4.03 -9.77 -1.33
CA LEU A 55 -3.12 -9.92 -0.20
C LEU A 55 -3.90 -10.51 0.96
N SER A 56 -3.28 -11.45 1.68
CA SER A 56 -3.80 -11.92 2.96
C SER A 56 -3.84 -10.76 3.99
N PRO A 57 -4.60 -10.91 5.08
CA PRO A 57 -4.62 -9.91 6.15
C PRO A 57 -3.23 -9.54 6.68
N ASP A 58 -2.36 -10.55 6.90
CA ASP A 58 -1.01 -10.36 7.42
C ASP A 58 -0.11 -9.64 6.41
N GLU A 59 -0.21 -9.99 5.12
CA GLU A 59 0.53 -9.31 4.04
C GLU A 59 0.13 -7.84 3.93
N ARG A 60 -1.16 -7.55 4.06
CA ARG A 60 -1.65 -6.17 4.09
C ARG A 60 -1.09 -5.40 5.29
N GLU A 61 -1.02 -6.02 6.48
CA GLU A 61 -0.40 -5.39 7.65
C GLU A 61 1.10 -5.12 7.45
N ILE A 62 1.81 -6.05 6.82
CA ILE A 62 3.21 -5.89 6.43
C ILE A 62 3.37 -4.68 5.51
N LEU A 63 2.60 -4.60 4.42
CA LEU A 63 2.71 -3.54 3.43
C LEU A 63 2.27 -2.16 3.99
N MET A 64 1.20 -2.13 4.77
CA MET A 64 0.57 -0.89 5.26
C MET A 64 1.25 -0.29 6.50
N GLY A 65 2.35 -0.88 6.98
CA GLY A 65 3.15 -0.28 8.05
C GLY A 65 4.16 -1.22 8.72
N GLY A 66 3.95 -2.54 8.66
CA GLY A 66 4.85 -3.51 9.30
C GLY A 66 6.29 -3.48 8.76
N SER A 67 6.47 -3.37 7.44
CA SER A 67 7.79 -3.22 6.82
C SER A 67 8.42 -1.87 7.13
N LEU A 68 7.62 -0.79 7.19
CA LEU A 68 8.09 0.55 7.53
C LEU A 68 8.74 0.58 8.92
N GLN A 69 8.10 -0.07 9.91
CA GLN A 69 8.63 -0.13 11.28
C GLN A 69 10.02 -0.76 11.34
N ARG A 70 10.23 -1.85 10.59
CA ARG A 70 11.52 -2.54 10.49
C ARG A 70 12.56 -1.70 9.73
N ILE A 71 12.17 -1.08 8.64
CA ILE A 71 13.08 -0.31 7.77
C ILE A 71 13.61 0.96 8.47
N TYR A 72 12.76 1.65 9.21
CA TYR A 72 13.14 2.88 9.91
C TYR A 72 13.55 2.69 11.37
N ASP A 73 13.60 1.45 11.86
CA ASP A 73 13.79 1.14 13.29
C ASP A 73 12.86 1.98 14.19
N TRP A 74 11.58 2.00 13.80
CA TRP A 74 10.57 2.84 14.41
C TRP A 74 9.36 2.01 14.82
N SER A 75 8.84 2.25 16.03
CA SER A 75 7.56 1.71 16.46
C SER A 75 6.60 2.85 16.80
N PRO A 76 5.31 2.78 16.40
CA PRO A 76 4.31 3.72 16.89
C PRO A 76 4.27 3.64 18.41
N ARG A 77 4.18 4.80 19.06
CA ARG A 77 4.01 4.83 20.51
C ARG A 77 2.65 4.17 20.85
N PRO A 78 2.56 3.37 21.92
CA PRO A 78 1.27 2.94 22.42
C PRO A 78 0.39 4.19 22.64
N ASN A 79 -0.86 4.12 22.21
CA ASN A 79 -1.81 5.22 22.42
C ASN A 79 -1.83 5.57 23.92
N GLN A 80 -1.60 6.85 24.23
CA GLN A 80 -1.93 7.43 25.53
C GLN A 80 -3.44 7.51 25.71
#